data_AF-A0A1Z4QCQ2-F1
#
_entry.id   AF-A0A1Z4QCQ2-F1
#
_cell.length_a   1.000
_cell.length_b   1.000
_cell.length_c   1.000
_cell.angle_alpha   90.00
_cell.angle_beta   90.00
_cell.angle_gamma   90.00
#
_symmetry.space_group_name_H-M   'P 1'
#
loop_
_entity.id
_entity.type
_entity.pdbx_description
1 polymer ?
#
loop_
_entity_poly.entity_id
_entity_poly.type
_entity_poly.pdbx_seq_one_letter_code
_entity_poly.pdbx_strand_id
1 'polypeptide(L)' 'MTTINTENSASIGNEKLTTLVNQIMERHPDLTFNESLLIAEQLITTLTNYLDNSFVQANVDAAANKIRNSR' A
#
# COMPACT_ATOMS: atom_id res chain seq x y z
N MET A 1 14.42 -17.17 12.70
CA MET A 1 12.96 -17.07 12.46
C MET A 1 12.51 -15.78 13.11
N THR A 2 12.40 -14.71 12.32
CA THR A 2 12.06 -13.38 12.87
C THR A 2 10.55 -13.26 12.88
N THR A 3 9.95 -13.41 14.05
CA THR A 3 8.53 -13.19 14.30
C THR A 3 8.28 -11.68 14.23
N ILE A 4 8.11 -11.15 13.02
CA ILE A 4 7.63 -9.77 12.83
C ILE A 4 6.14 -9.80 13.13
N ASN A 5 5.78 -9.31 14.32
CA ASN A 5 4.49 -8.75 14.72
C ASN A 5 3.37 -8.88 13.67
N THR A 6 2.78 -10.06 13.55
CA THR A 6 1.66 -10.31 12.64
C THR A 6 0.43 -9.48 13.03
N GLU A 7 0.25 -9.17 14.31
CA GLU A 7 -0.87 -8.36 14.81
C GLU A 7 -0.76 -6.87 14.41
N ASN A 8 0.42 -6.25 14.56
CA ASN A 8 0.61 -4.85 14.11
C ASN A 8 0.65 -4.70 12.59
N SER A 9 1.15 -5.72 11.88
CA SER A 9 1.24 -5.67 10.41
C SER A 9 -0.15 -5.70 9.77
N ALA A 10 -1.07 -6.50 10.33
CA ALA A 10 -2.47 -6.53 9.90
C ALA A 10 -3.20 -5.21 10.21
N SER A 11 -2.96 -4.62 11.40
CA SER A 11 -3.53 -3.32 11.80
C SER A 11 -3.06 -2.18 10.88
N ILE A 12 -1.75 -2.09 10.63
CA ILE A 12 -1.16 -1.07 9.74
C ILE A 12 -1.59 -1.28 8.27
N GLY A 13 -1.69 -2.54 7.84
CA GLY A 13 -2.19 -2.88 6.52
C GLY A 13 -3.63 -2.40 6.31
N ASN A 14 -4.48 -2.58 7.32
CA ASN A 14 -5.88 -2.16 7.29
C ASN A 14 -6.04 -0.63 7.33
N GLU A 15 -5.24 0.07 8.14
CA GLU A 15 -5.24 1.55 8.21
C GLU A 15 -4.80 2.20 6.89
N LYS A 16 -3.76 1.66 6.25
CA LYS A 16 -3.28 2.17 4.96
C LYS A 16 -4.25 1.88 3.82
N LEU A 17 -4.87 0.70 3.82
CA LEU A 17 -5.93 0.37 2.86
C LEU A 17 -7.14 1.30 3.04
N THR A 18 -7.57 1.52 4.29
CA THR A 18 -8.66 2.45 4.62
C THR A 18 -8.34 3.87 4.15
N THR A 19 -7.09 4.32 4.34
CA THR A 19 -6.63 5.63 3.86
C THR A 19 -6.72 5.72 2.32
N LEU A 20 -6.28 4.68 1.61
CA LEU A 20 -6.35 4.63 0.15
C LEU A 20 -7.80 4.66 -0.34
N VAL A 21 -8.69 3.89 0.29
CA VAL A 21 -10.13 3.88 -0.03
C VAL A 21 -10.74 5.27 0.18
N ASN A 22 -10.44 5.93 1.29
CA ASN A 22 -10.94 7.28 1.56
C ASN A 22 -10.44 8.30 0.53
N GLN A 23 -9.17 8.22 0.13
CA GLN A 23 -8.62 9.10 -0.92
C GLN A 23 -9.27 8.87 -2.29
N ILE A 24 -9.61 7.62 -2.61
CA ILE A 24 -10.38 7.30 -3.82
C ILE A 24 -11.76 7.93 -3.74
N MET A 25 -12.47 7.78 -2.62
CA MET A 25 -13.80 8.39 -2.41
C MET A 25 -13.76 9.92 -2.42
N GLU A 26 -12.73 10.55 -1.86
CA GLU A 26 -12.55 12.01 -1.92
C GLU A 26 -12.38 12.50 -3.36
N ARG A 27 -11.67 11.72 -4.19
CA ARG A 27 -11.42 12.05 -5.59
C ARG A 27 -12.59 11.69 -6.51
N HIS A 28 -13.35 10.66 -6.15
CA HIS A 28 -14.48 10.10 -6.88
C HIS A 28 -15.69 9.95 -5.94
N PRO A 29 -16.36 11.08 -5.60
CA PRO A 29 -17.44 11.10 -4.60
C PRO A 29 -18.70 10.36 -5.05
N ASP A 30 -18.78 9.98 -6.32
CA ASP A 30 -19.82 9.15 -6.91
C ASP A 30 -19.66 7.66 -6.59
N LEU A 31 -18.47 7.22 -6.17
CA LEU A 31 -18.21 5.82 -5.84
C LEU A 31 -18.67 5.47 -4.43
N THR A 32 -19.25 4.28 -4.31
CA THR A 32 -19.50 3.66 -3.00
C THR A 32 -18.18 3.22 -2.35
N PHE A 33 -18.24 2.96 -1.03
CA PHE A 33 -17.11 2.39 -0.30
C PHE A 33 -16.63 1.06 -0.91
N ASN A 34 -17.56 0.19 -1.32
CA ASN A 34 -17.22 -1.12 -1.90
C ASN A 34 -16.54 -0.99 -3.26
N GLU A 35 -17.01 -0.09 -4.13
CA GLU A 35 -16.35 0.18 -5.42
C GLU A 35 -14.95 0.77 -5.21
N SER A 36 -14.82 1.69 -4.25
CA SER A 36 -13.53 2.28 -3.88
C SER A 36 -12.56 1.24 -3.31
N LEU A 37 -13.06 0.28 -2.54
CA LEU A 37 -12.29 -0.86 -2.04
C LEU A 37 -11.80 -1.77 -3.17
N LEU A 38 -12.67 -2.12 -4.12
CA LEU A 38 -12.28 -2.93 -5.29
C LEU A 38 -11.21 -2.22 -6.14
N ILE A 39 -11.32 -0.90 -6.31
CA ILE A 39 -10.29 -0.11 -7.00
C ILE A 39 -8.97 -0.13 -6.24
N ALA A 40 -9.00 0.02 -4.90
CA ALA A 40 -7.81 -0.05 -4.07
C ALA A 40 -7.12 -1.43 -4.19
N GLU A 41 -7.88 -2.51 -4.16
CA GLU A 41 -7.38 -3.88 -4.35
C GLU A 41 -6.74 -4.05 -5.75
N GLN A 42 -7.44 -3.60 -6.80
CA GLN A 42 -6.93 -3.67 -8.18
C GLN A 42 -5.62 -2.89 -8.36
N LEU A 43 -5.49 -1.73 -7.71
CA LEU A 43 -4.26 -0.93 -7.71
C LEU A 43 -3.11 -1.68 -7.04
N ILE A 44 -3.35 -2.32 -5.89
CA ILE A 44 -2.34 -3.14 -5.19
C ILE A 44 -1.90 -4.30 -6.08
N THR A 45 -2.84 -5.03 -6.70
CA THR A 45 -2.52 -6.12 -7.64
C THR A 45 -1.68 -5.61 -8.81
N THR A 46 -2.06 -4.46 -9.37
CA THR A 46 -1.33 -3.83 -10.48
C THR A 46 0.10 -3.51 -10.07
N LEU A 47 0.29 -2.82 -8.93
CA LEU A 47 1.61 -2.50 -8.39
C LEU A 47 2.46 -3.76 -8.15
N THR A 48 1.83 -4.84 -7.69
CA THR A 48 2.49 -6.13 -7.48
C THR A 48 3.02 -6.72 -8.79
N ASN A 49 2.26 -6.61 -9.87
CA ASN A 49 2.70 -7.06 -11.20
C ASN A 49 3.81 -6.18 -11.80
N TYR A 50 3.95 -4.95 -11.33
CA TYR A 50 5.00 -4.03 -11.74
C TYR A 50 6.14 -3.94 -10.72
N LEU A 51 6.28 -4.89 -9.80
CA LEU A 51 7.41 -4.87 -8.87
C LEU A 51 8.75 -4.88 -9.59
N ASP A 52 8.89 -5.58 -10.71
CA ASP A 52 10.12 -5.60 -11.51
C ASP A 52 10.35 -4.31 -12.34
N ASN A 53 9.41 -3.36 -12.30
CA ASN A 53 9.57 -2.08 -12.96
C ASN A 53 10.68 -1.26 -12.30
N SER A 54 11.60 -0.71 -13.09
CA SER A 54 12.76 0.04 -12.59
C SER A 54 12.39 1.25 -11.74
N PHE A 55 11.27 1.93 -12.03
CA PHE A 55 10.78 3.03 -11.21
C PHE A 55 10.28 2.53 -9.84
N VAL A 56 9.56 1.41 -9.80
CA VAL A 56 9.07 0.82 -8.56
C VAL A 56 10.24 0.34 -7.70
N GLN A 57 11.20 -0.38 -8.30
CA GLN A 57 12.43 -0.83 -7.63
C GLN A 57 13.21 0.34 -7.03
N ALA A 58 13.43 1.43 -7.77
CA ALA A 58 14.14 2.61 -7.26
C ALA A 58 13.46 3.23 -6.01
N ASN A 59 12.13 3.22 -5.96
CA ASN A 59 11.38 3.70 -4.79
C ASN A 59 11.48 2.73 -3.61
N VAL A 60 11.43 1.41 -3.86
CA VAL A 60 11.65 0.38 -2.84
C VAL A 60 13.05 0.51 -2.25
N ASP A 61 14.08 0.66 -3.09
CA ASP A 61 15.47 0.83 -2.67
C ASP A 61 15.66 2.11 -1.85
N ALA A 62 15.08 3.23 -2.29
CA ALA A 62 15.13 4.49 -1.54
C ALA A 62 14.46 4.35 -0.15
N ALA A 63 13.30 3.70 -0.07
CA ALA A 63 12.63 3.44 1.19
C ALA A 63 13.45 2.52 2.10
N ALA A 64 14.05 1.45 1.55
CA ALA A 64 14.92 0.54 2.29
C ALA A 64 16.15 1.25 2.84
N ASN A 65 16.79 2.11 2.05
CA ASN A 65 17.93 2.91 2.48
C ASN A 65 17.55 3.90 3.58
N LYS A 66 16.40 4.56 3.47
CA LYS A 66 15.89 5.45 4.51
C LYS A 66 15.70 4.71 5.84
N ILE A 67 15.09 3.52 5.82
CA ILE A 67 14.88 2.70 7.02
C ILE A 67 16.22 2.30 7.64
N ARG A 68 17.17 1.82 6.83
CA ARG A 68 18.51 1.42 7.32
C ARG A 68 19.27 2.58 7.96
N ASN A 69 19.21 3.77 7.37
CA ASN A 69 19.89 4.96 7.89
C ASN A 69 19.18 5.60 9.10
N SER A 70 17.95 5.16 9.42
CA SER A 70 17.18 5.60 10.58
C SER A 70 17.28 4.65 11.80
N ARG A 71 18.02 3.54 11.66
CA ARG A 71 18.41 2.64 12.76
C ARG A 71 19.81 2.97 13.25
#